data_AF-J0CRH7-F1
#
_entry.id   AF-J0CRH7-F1
#
_cell.length_a   1.000
_cell.length_b   1.000
_cell.length_c   1.000
_cell.angle_alpha   90.00
_cell.angle_beta   90.00
_cell.angle_gamma   90.00
#
_symmetry.space_group_name_H-M   'P 1'
#
loop_
_entity.id
_entity.type
_entity.pdbx_description
1 polymer ?
#
loop_
_entity_poly.entity_id
_entity_poly.type
_entity_poly.pdbx_seq_one_letter_code
_entity_poly.pdbx_strand_id
1 'polypeptide(L)'
;MFRRHFHLHPDFPLDENGTRLTADQIHKSAVHQLYTFCWQHDLSQAWAYLWNRWYSPSQWPLWARAACPAIPVLKTTMIAESYWRIVKHRDLASFNRPRLDLLVYTLVNSTLPPLLQRLREILGISRNGRKTGLASWQEDFKAEWLELSKPDALRNLQRELDILKKRGKGLKHAQARADRLAEIEA
;
A
#
# COMPACT_ATOMS: atom_id res chain seq x y z
N MET A 1 21.11 -19.64 0.92
CA MET A 1 21.68 -18.95 2.09
C MET A 1 21.07 -17.56 2.32
N PHE A 2 21.34 -16.56 1.46
CA PHE A 2 20.85 -15.17 1.62
C PHE A 2 19.34 -15.03 1.81
N ARG A 3 18.54 -15.76 1.02
CA ARG A 3 17.08 -15.77 1.15
C ARG A 3 16.62 -16.25 2.53
N ARG A 4 17.32 -17.22 3.13
CA ARG A 4 17.03 -17.68 4.49
C ARG A 4 17.32 -16.56 5.48
N HIS A 5 18.50 -15.95 5.41
CA HIS A 5 18.91 -14.85 6.30
C HIS A 5 17.93 -13.65 6.23
N PHE A 6 17.48 -13.30 5.02
CA PHE A 6 16.48 -12.25 4.80
C PHE A 6 15.14 -12.53 5.51
N HIS A 7 14.71 -13.79 5.53
CA HIS A 7 13.39 -14.19 6.05
C HIS A 7 13.36 -14.57 7.53
N LEU A 8 14.52 -14.69 8.19
CA LEU A 8 14.57 -14.94 9.62
C LEU A 8 13.95 -13.76 10.39
N HIS A 9 13.20 -14.08 11.43
CA HIS A 9 12.56 -13.13 12.33
C HIS A 9 12.44 -13.75 13.73
N PRO A 10 12.57 -12.96 14.82
CA PRO A 10 12.44 -13.49 16.18
C PRO A 10 11.12 -14.20 16.48
N ASP A 11 10.03 -13.76 15.85
CA ASP A 11 8.70 -14.35 16.05
C ASP A 11 8.48 -15.67 15.30
N PHE A 12 9.32 -16.00 14.32
CA PHE A 12 9.18 -17.24 13.56
C PHE A 12 10.01 -18.35 14.20
N PRO A 13 9.39 -19.52 14.50
CA PRO A 13 10.15 -20.67 14.97
C PRO A 13 11.08 -21.19 13.87
N LEU A 14 12.28 -21.61 14.26
CA LEU A 14 13.26 -22.19 13.32
C LEU A 14 12.97 -23.64 13.00
N ASP A 15 12.51 -24.40 14.00
CA ASP A 15 12.31 -25.85 13.94
C ASP A 15 10.94 -26.23 14.49
N GLU A 16 10.52 -27.47 14.25
CA GLU A 16 9.24 -28.03 14.73
C GLU A 16 9.08 -27.97 16.26
N ASN A 17 10.21 -27.93 16.98
CA ASN A 17 10.27 -27.78 18.44
C ASN A 17 9.97 -26.36 18.93
N GLY A 18 9.73 -25.40 18.01
CA GLY A 18 9.33 -24.05 18.36
C GLY A 18 10.46 -23.14 18.85
N THR A 19 11.73 -23.50 18.62
CA THR A 19 12.89 -22.71 19.04
C THR A 19 12.92 -21.35 18.35
N ARG A 20 13.01 -20.28 19.14
CA ARG A 20 13.07 -18.88 18.67
C ARG A 20 14.41 -18.28 19.02
N LEU A 21 14.97 -17.50 18.08
CA LEU A 21 16.22 -16.78 18.29
C LEU A 21 15.94 -15.29 18.43
N THR A 22 16.75 -14.61 19.23
CA THR A 22 16.72 -13.15 19.29
C THR A 22 17.29 -12.54 18.00
N ALA A 23 16.96 -11.27 17.73
CA ALA A 23 17.47 -10.56 16.55
C ALA A 23 19.02 -10.58 16.47
N ASP A 24 19.70 -10.43 17.61
CA ASP A 24 21.16 -10.49 17.71
C ASP A 24 21.71 -11.90 17.42
N GLN A 25 21.05 -12.95 17.94
CA GLN A 25 21.42 -14.34 17.63
C GLN A 25 21.22 -14.68 16.14
N ILE A 26 20.14 -14.17 15.54
CA ILE A 26 19.90 -14.33 14.10
C ILE A 26 21.00 -13.64 13.29
N HIS A 27 21.39 -12.41 13.66
CA HIS A 27 22.45 -11.69 12.97
C HIS A 27 23.79 -12.41 13.09
N LYS A 28 24.20 -12.77 14.31
CA LYS A 28 25.46 -13.49 14.56
C LYS A 28 25.52 -14.83 13.84
N SER A 29 24.45 -15.62 13.88
CA SER A 29 24.39 -16.91 13.17
C SER A 29 24.49 -16.72 11.66
N ALA A 30 23.78 -15.75 11.08
CA ALA A 30 23.83 -15.45 9.66
C ALA A 30 25.21 -14.97 9.18
N VAL A 31 25.85 -14.09 9.98
CA VAL A 31 27.22 -13.60 9.76
C VAL A 31 28.22 -14.77 9.79
N HIS A 32 28.16 -15.60 10.85
CA HIS A 32 29.06 -16.72 11.03
C HIS A 32 28.92 -17.76 9.92
N GLN A 33 27.68 -18.06 9.52
CA GLN A 33 27.41 -18.99 8.43
C GLN A 33 28.04 -18.48 7.13
N LEU A 34 27.82 -17.21 6.79
CA LEU A 34 28.33 -16.62 5.56
C LEU A 34 29.85 -16.49 5.55
N TYR A 35 30.44 -16.07 6.66
CA TYR A 35 31.89 -16.00 6.84
C TYR A 35 32.53 -17.36 6.62
N THR A 36 32.01 -18.39 7.30
CA THR A 36 32.51 -19.76 7.18
C THR A 36 32.40 -20.27 5.74
N PHE A 37 31.29 -19.99 5.06
CA PHE A 37 31.13 -20.33 3.64
C PHE A 37 32.17 -19.64 2.75
N CYS A 38 32.36 -18.33 2.91
CA CYS A 38 33.35 -17.59 2.13
C CYS A 38 34.78 -18.07 2.42
N TRP A 39 35.09 -18.39 3.67
CA TRP A 39 36.39 -18.91 4.08
C TRP A 39 36.69 -20.27 3.46
N GLN A 40 35.73 -21.21 3.51
CA GLN A 40 35.88 -22.56 2.95
C GLN A 40 36.07 -22.58 1.43
N HIS A 41 35.59 -21.56 0.73
CA HIS A 41 35.67 -21.44 -0.72
C HIS A 41 36.71 -20.42 -1.21
N ASP A 42 37.56 -19.90 -0.32
CA ASP A 42 38.56 -18.87 -0.62
C ASP A 42 37.98 -17.60 -1.29
N LEU A 43 36.77 -17.21 -0.87
CA LEU A 43 36.02 -16.07 -1.40
C LEU A 43 36.21 -14.83 -0.51
N SER A 44 37.46 -14.50 -0.16
CA SER A 44 37.80 -13.40 0.74
C SER A 44 37.29 -12.04 0.26
N GLN A 45 37.39 -11.75 -1.04
CA GLN A 45 36.87 -10.52 -1.63
C GLN A 45 35.34 -10.44 -1.60
N ALA A 46 34.66 -11.57 -1.82
CA ALA A 46 33.20 -11.63 -1.73
C ALA A 46 32.73 -11.39 -0.30
N TRP A 47 33.44 -11.96 0.70
CA TRP A 47 33.18 -11.68 2.10
C TRP A 47 33.32 -10.20 2.43
N ALA A 48 34.41 -9.56 2.00
CA ALA A 48 34.63 -8.13 2.22
C ALA A 48 33.48 -7.28 1.66
N TYR A 49 33.02 -7.59 0.44
CA TYR A 49 31.86 -6.92 -0.15
C TYR A 49 30.58 -7.15 0.65
N LEU A 50 30.27 -8.40 0.99
CA LEU A 50 29.05 -8.79 1.69
C LEU A 50 28.99 -8.18 3.10
N TRP A 51 30.11 -8.15 3.82
CA TRP A 51 30.21 -7.48 5.10
C TRP A 51 29.92 -5.98 4.96
N ASN A 52 30.61 -5.29 4.05
CA ASN A 52 30.49 -3.85 3.89
C ASN A 52 29.10 -3.42 3.42
N ARG A 53 28.41 -4.26 2.64
CA ARG A 53 27.10 -3.91 2.07
C ARG A 53 25.91 -4.44 2.84
N TRP A 54 25.98 -5.64 3.42
CA TRP A 54 24.79 -6.32 3.94
C TRP A 54 24.93 -6.73 5.41
N TYR A 55 26.08 -7.29 5.81
CA TYR A 55 26.18 -7.94 7.12
C TYR A 55 26.76 -7.07 8.23
N SER A 56 27.31 -5.90 7.92
CA SER A 56 27.74 -4.95 8.93
C SER A 56 26.56 -4.45 9.77
N PRO A 57 26.76 -4.12 11.06
CA PRO A 57 25.68 -3.70 11.94
C PRO A 57 24.89 -2.48 11.44
N SER A 58 25.54 -1.57 10.70
CA SER A 58 24.90 -0.39 10.11
C SER A 58 24.03 -0.72 8.90
N GLN A 59 24.37 -1.75 8.13
CA GLN A 59 23.65 -2.12 6.91
C GLN A 59 22.60 -3.21 7.16
N TRP A 60 22.80 -4.06 8.17
CA TRP A 60 21.89 -5.16 8.50
C TRP A 60 20.41 -4.73 8.61
N PRO A 61 20.06 -3.62 9.29
CA PRO A 61 18.67 -3.17 9.39
C PRO A 61 18.02 -2.78 8.06
N LEU A 62 18.81 -2.46 7.03
CA LEU A 62 18.30 -2.00 5.74
C LEU A 62 17.73 -3.13 4.88
N TRP A 63 18.11 -4.38 5.16
CA TRP A 63 17.66 -5.52 4.36
C TRP A 63 17.12 -6.68 5.20
N ALA A 64 17.64 -6.96 6.40
CA ALA A 64 17.22 -8.12 7.17
C ALA A 64 15.91 -7.87 7.93
N ARG A 65 14.95 -8.79 7.83
CA ARG A 65 13.68 -8.69 8.58
C ARG A 65 13.87 -8.79 10.08
N ALA A 66 14.85 -9.56 10.54
CA ALA A 66 15.13 -9.76 11.97
C ALA A 66 15.48 -8.47 12.73
N ALA A 67 15.89 -7.41 12.04
CA ALA A 67 16.18 -6.11 12.65
C ALA A 67 14.92 -5.26 12.91
N CYS A 68 13.80 -5.61 12.30
CA CYS A 68 12.53 -4.92 12.49
C CYS A 68 11.72 -5.68 13.56
N PRO A 69 11.16 -5.00 14.58
CA PRO A 69 10.29 -5.65 15.57
C PRO A 69 8.92 -6.03 15.01
N ALA A 70 8.50 -5.40 13.91
CA ALA A 70 7.24 -5.69 13.24
C ALA A 70 7.45 -6.62 12.04
N ILE A 71 6.53 -7.57 11.83
CA ILE A 71 6.56 -8.48 10.68
C ILE A 71 6.02 -7.75 9.44
N PRO A 72 6.86 -7.46 8.41
CA PRO A 72 6.37 -6.86 7.19
C PRO A 72 5.54 -7.88 6.39
N VAL A 73 4.22 -7.65 6.31
CA VAL A 73 3.27 -8.47 5.54
C VAL A 73 3.56 -8.40 4.03
N LEU A 74 3.97 -7.22 3.54
CA LEU A 74 4.28 -6.97 2.14
C LEU A 74 5.78 -6.99 1.90
N LYS A 75 6.22 -7.58 0.79
CA LYS A 75 7.60 -7.40 0.32
C LYS A 75 7.74 -5.96 -0.18
N THR A 76 8.80 -5.27 0.25
CA THR A 76 9.12 -3.90 -0.20
C THR A 76 9.22 -3.80 -1.72
N THR A 77 9.65 -4.87 -2.40
CA THR A 77 9.68 -4.96 -3.86
C THR A 77 8.29 -4.87 -4.48
N MET A 78 7.25 -5.46 -3.88
CA MET A 78 5.88 -5.38 -4.40
C MET A 78 5.33 -3.95 -4.30
N ILE A 79 5.66 -3.24 -3.22
CA ILE A 79 5.26 -1.85 -3.04
C ILE A 79 5.96 -0.98 -4.10
N ALA A 80 7.27 -1.17 -4.27
CA ALA A 80 8.03 -0.46 -5.30
C ALA A 80 7.51 -0.76 -6.72
N GLU A 81 7.30 -2.03 -7.08
CA GLU A 81 6.80 -2.45 -8.40
C GLU A 81 5.38 -1.91 -8.68
N SER A 82 4.47 -2.02 -7.71
CA SER A 82 3.11 -1.49 -7.86
C SER A 82 3.11 0.03 -8.05
N TYR A 83 4.02 0.73 -7.38
CA TYR A 83 4.19 2.16 -7.55
C TYR A 83 4.79 2.51 -8.92
N TRP A 84 5.83 1.81 -9.36
CA TRP A 84 6.42 1.98 -10.69
C TRP A 84 5.40 1.72 -11.80
N ARG A 85 4.47 0.78 -11.60
CA ARG A 85 3.34 0.55 -12.50
C ARG A 85 2.46 1.81 -12.62
N ILE A 86 2.15 2.48 -11.52
CA ILE A 86 1.36 3.72 -11.53
C ILE A 86 2.11 4.83 -12.28
N VAL A 87 3.39 5.07 -11.95
CA VAL A 87 4.19 6.11 -12.61
C VAL A 87 4.26 5.86 -14.12
N LYS A 88 4.46 4.60 -14.52
CA LYS A 88 4.50 4.21 -15.94
C LYS A 88 3.17 4.47 -16.67
N HIS A 89 2.04 4.11 -16.07
CA HIS A 89 0.73 4.17 -16.73
C HIS A 89 -0.01 5.49 -16.56
N ARG A 90 0.31 6.28 -15.54
CA ARG A 90 -0.33 7.56 -15.28
C ARG A 90 0.51 8.72 -15.78
N ASP A 91 1.76 8.78 -15.36
CA ASP A 91 2.60 9.96 -15.55
C ASP A 91 3.46 9.86 -16.82
N LEU A 92 3.88 8.65 -17.18
CA LEU A 92 4.72 8.40 -18.36
C LEU A 92 3.98 7.82 -19.57
N ALA A 93 2.66 7.64 -19.50
CA ALA A 93 1.90 6.96 -20.54
C ALA A 93 1.92 7.66 -21.90
N SER A 94 2.01 8.99 -21.91
CA SER A 94 2.08 9.80 -23.13
C SER A 94 3.47 9.85 -23.76
N PHE A 95 4.51 9.39 -23.06
CA PHE A 95 5.89 9.49 -23.53
C PHE A 95 6.38 8.15 -24.07
N ASN A 96 6.72 8.11 -25.36
CA ASN A 96 7.40 6.96 -25.93
C ASN A 96 8.88 7.00 -25.52
N ARG A 97 9.35 5.99 -24.78
CA ARG A 97 10.72 5.88 -24.26
C ARG A 97 11.17 7.14 -23.49
N PRO A 98 10.56 7.44 -22.34
CA PRO A 98 10.91 8.61 -21.56
C PRO A 98 12.38 8.57 -21.15
N ARG A 99 13.07 9.70 -21.32
CA ARG A 99 14.45 9.87 -20.85
C ARG A 99 14.48 9.85 -19.33
N LEU A 100 15.62 9.44 -18.76
CA LEU A 100 15.81 9.39 -17.31
C LEU A 100 15.56 10.76 -16.65
N ASP A 101 15.96 11.85 -17.29
CA ASP A 101 15.76 13.19 -16.78
C ASP A 101 14.27 13.56 -16.63
N LEU A 102 13.44 13.21 -17.62
CA LEU A 102 11.99 13.39 -17.55
C LEU A 102 11.37 12.56 -16.43
N LEU A 103 11.84 11.33 -16.24
CA LEU A 103 11.40 10.49 -15.13
C LEU A 103 11.73 11.14 -13.78
N VAL A 104 12.97 11.62 -13.60
CA VAL A 104 13.40 12.29 -12.36
C VAL A 104 12.58 13.55 -12.11
N TYR A 105 12.39 14.39 -13.12
CA TYR A 105 11.54 15.57 -13.04
C TYR A 105 10.11 15.22 -12.60
N THR A 106 9.53 14.21 -13.24
CA THR A 106 8.17 13.73 -12.93
C THR A 106 8.08 13.22 -11.50
N LEU A 107 9.09 12.46 -11.06
CA LEU A 107 9.13 11.94 -9.70
C LEU A 107 9.17 13.08 -8.68
N VAL A 108 10.07 14.04 -8.85
CA VAL A 108 10.28 15.15 -7.91
C VAL A 108 9.07 16.10 -7.87
N ASN A 109 8.50 16.45 -9.03
CA ASN A 109 7.48 17.50 -9.10
C ASN A 109 6.05 16.97 -9.00
N SER A 110 5.77 15.80 -9.58
CA SER A 110 4.39 15.27 -9.66
C SER A 110 4.13 14.24 -8.57
N THR A 111 5.11 13.39 -8.27
CA THR A 111 4.85 12.19 -7.46
C THR A 111 5.24 12.32 -5.99
N LEU A 112 6.36 12.99 -5.71
CA LEU A 112 6.92 13.15 -4.37
C LEU A 112 6.07 14.06 -3.46
N PRO A 113 5.54 15.21 -3.93
CA PRO A 113 4.78 16.11 -3.05
C PRO A 113 3.49 15.49 -2.48
N PRO A 114 2.63 14.82 -3.29
CA PRO A 114 1.45 14.13 -2.76
C PRO A 114 1.80 13.02 -1.76
N LEU A 115 2.88 12.26 -2.01
CA LEU A 115 3.33 11.21 -1.11
C LEU A 115 3.81 11.77 0.23
N LEU A 116 4.63 12.83 0.21
CA LEU A 116 5.09 13.49 1.41
C LEU A 116 3.93 14.09 2.21
N GLN A 117 2.94 14.65 1.51
CA GLN A 117 1.74 15.16 2.17
C GLN A 117 0.97 14.03 2.87
N ARG A 118 0.71 12.92 2.17
CA ARG A 118 0.02 11.76 2.74
C ARG A 118 0.80 11.14 3.91
N LEU A 119 2.12 11.05 3.81
CA LEU A 119 2.98 10.59 4.92
C LEU A 119 2.88 11.52 6.13
N ARG A 120 2.91 12.84 5.92
CA ARG A 120 2.73 13.82 7.01
C ARG A 120 1.35 13.70 7.66
N GLU A 121 0.30 13.45 6.88
CA GLU A 121 -1.05 13.21 7.39
C GLU A 121 -1.11 11.94 8.24
N ILE A 122 -0.53 10.83 7.76
CA ILE A 122 -0.46 9.55 8.50
C ILE A 122 0.34 9.70 9.80
N LEU A 123 1.46 10.42 9.75
CA LEU A 123 2.32 10.66 10.91
C LEU A 123 1.74 11.73 11.87
N GLY A 124 0.60 12.34 11.55
CA GLY A 124 -0.01 13.38 12.37
C GLY A 124 0.76 14.70 12.41
N ILE A 125 1.76 14.90 11.54
CA ILE A 125 2.62 16.10 11.47
C ILE A 125 1.92 17.20 10.64
N SER A 126 0.58 17.21 10.62
CA SER A 126 -0.17 18.19 9.85
C SER A 126 -0.12 19.56 10.53
N ARG A 127 -0.21 20.63 9.73
CA ARG A 127 -0.23 22.01 10.27
C ARG A 127 -1.37 22.16 11.28
N ASN A 128 -1.05 22.63 12.48
CA ASN A 128 -2.03 22.93 13.53
C ASN A 128 -3.20 23.73 12.94
N GLY A 129 -4.43 23.19 13.05
CA GLY A 129 -5.66 23.83 12.58
C GLY A 129 -6.29 23.26 11.30
N ARG A 130 -5.62 22.38 10.54
CA ARG A 130 -6.29 21.60 9.49
C ARG A 130 -6.96 20.36 10.10
N LYS A 131 -8.22 20.14 9.76
CA LYS A 131 -8.93 18.89 10.10
C LYS A 131 -8.16 17.72 9.48
N THR A 132 -7.82 16.72 10.28
CA THR A 132 -7.34 15.44 9.80
C THR A 132 -8.42 14.83 8.91
N GLY A 133 -8.03 14.32 7.74
CA GLY A 133 -8.94 13.53 6.91
C GLY A 133 -9.45 12.34 7.72
N LEU A 134 -10.76 12.10 7.69
CA LEU A 134 -11.32 10.90 8.28
C LEU A 134 -10.81 9.69 7.48
N ALA A 135 -10.51 8.58 8.16
CA ALA A 135 -10.32 7.32 7.46
C ALA A 135 -11.62 6.92 6.77
N SER A 136 -11.56 6.16 5.68
CA SER A 136 -12.76 5.78 4.91
C SER A 136 -13.85 5.15 5.79
N TRP A 137 -13.46 4.26 6.72
CA TRP A 137 -14.40 3.65 7.67
C TRP A 137 -15.03 4.67 8.64
N GLN A 138 -14.32 5.75 8.97
CA GLN A 138 -14.85 6.82 9.82
C GLN A 138 -15.83 7.71 9.03
N GLU A 139 -15.60 7.89 7.73
CA GLU A 139 -16.54 8.57 6.84
C GLU A 139 -17.83 7.76 6.72
N ASP A 140 -17.72 6.45 6.47
CA ASP A 140 -18.85 5.52 6.40
C ASP A 140 -19.62 5.48 7.71
N PHE A 141 -18.91 5.33 8.83
CA PHE A 141 -19.50 5.34 10.16
C PHE A 141 -20.21 6.66 10.47
N LYS A 142 -19.59 7.81 10.15
CA LYS A 142 -20.22 9.11 10.36
C LYS A 142 -21.49 9.27 9.52
N ALA A 143 -21.47 8.79 8.27
CA ALA A 143 -22.63 8.83 7.40
C ALA A 143 -23.77 7.98 7.98
N GLU A 144 -23.47 6.75 8.40
CA GLU A 144 -24.44 5.84 9.01
C GLU A 144 -24.99 6.38 10.34
N TRP A 145 -24.12 6.95 11.17
CA TRP A 145 -24.50 7.60 12.42
C TRP A 145 -25.44 8.79 12.20
N LEU A 146 -25.13 9.65 11.24
CA LEU A 146 -26.00 10.77 10.87
C LEU A 146 -27.34 10.28 10.33
N GLU A 147 -27.36 9.22 9.53
CA GLU A 147 -28.60 8.61 9.10
C GLU A 147 -29.40 8.08 10.28
N LEU A 148 -28.78 7.37 11.23
CA LEU A 148 -29.40 6.79 12.44
C LEU A 148 -29.87 7.82 13.46
N SER A 149 -29.30 9.01 13.45
CA SER A 149 -29.75 10.12 14.29
C SER A 149 -31.09 10.74 13.84
N LYS A 150 -31.54 10.47 12.61
CA LYS A 150 -32.82 11.00 12.10
C LYS A 150 -34.01 10.24 12.71
N PRO A 151 -35.13 10.92 13.04
CA PRO A 151 -36.33 10.24 13.49
C PRO A 151 -36.91 9.32 12.41
N ASP A 152 -37.43 8.17 12.82
CA ASP A 152 -37.90 7.12 11.91
C ASP A 152 -39.01 7.59 10.94
N ALA A 153 -39.86 8.52 11.38
CA ALA A 153 -40.87 9.14 10.54
C ALA A 153 -40.26 9.84 9.31
N LEU A 154 -39.16 10.58 9.48
CA LEU A 154 -38.48 11.25 8.35
C LEU A 154 -37.80 10.25 7.41
N ARG A 155 -37.27 9.15 7.94
CA ARG A 155 -36.65 8.08 7.15
C ARG A 155 -37.67 7.35 6.30
N ASN A 156 -38.84 7.04 6.85
CA ASN A 156 -39.92 6.39 6.13
C ASN A 156 -40.46 7.29 5.01
N LEU A 157 -40.67 8.58 5.30
CA LEU A 157 -41.07 9.56 4.29
C LEU A 157 -40.02 9.68 3.17
N GLN A 158 -38.73 9.74 3.49
CA GLN A 158 -37.67 9.79 2.47
C GLN A 158 -37.65 8.53 1.60
N ARG A 159 -37.83 7.34 2.19
CA ARG A 159 -37.93 6.07 1.46
C ARG A 159 -39.13 6.04 0.53
N GLU A 160 -40.30 6.47 1.00
CA GLU A 160 -41.51 6.56 0.18
C GLU A 160 -41.31 7.54 -0.98
N LEU A 161 -40.71 8.71 -0.72
CA LEU A 161 -40.43 9.72 -1.74
C LEU A 161 -39.45 9.19 -2.81
N ASP A 162 -38.43 8.42 -2.40
CA ASP A 162 -37.51 7.77 -3.34
C ASP A 162 -38.17 6.67 -4.17
N ILE A 163 -39.07 5.89 -3.59
CA ILE A 163 -39.89 4.90 -4.31
C ILE A 163 -40.78 5.61 -5.33
N LEU A 164 -41.43 6.70 -4.94
CA LEU A 164 -42.29 7.50 -5.82
C LEU A 164 -41.48 8.16 -6.96
N LYS A 165 -40.29 8.70 -6.67
CA LYS A 165 -39.37 9.25 -7.69
C LYS A 165 -38.90 8.18 -8.68
N LYS A 166 -38.58 6.97 -8.19
CA LYS A 166 -38.20 5.83 -9.05
C LYS A 166 -39.37 5.37 -9.93
N ARG A 167 -40.59 5.28 -9.37
CA ARG A 167 -41.82 4.98 -10.13
C ARG A 167 -42.14 6.05 -11.18
N GLY A 168 -42.04 7.33 -10.83
CA GLY A 168 -42.28 8.45 -11.75
C GLY A 168 -41.26 8.54 -12.89
N LYS A 169 -39.99 8.20 -12.65
CA LYS A 169 -38.99 8.04 -13.71
C LYS A 169 -39.32 6.86 -14.64
N GLY A 170 -39.78 5.74 -14.08
CA GLY A 170 -40.24 4.58 -14.83
C GLY A 170 -41.41 4.91 -15.79
N LEU A 171 -42.40 5.68 -15.34
CA LEU A 171 -43.49 6.17 -16.20
C LEU A 171 -42.98 7.06 -17.33
N LYS A 172 -42.12 8.04 -17.05
CA LYS A 172 -41.55 8.91 -18.10
C LYS A 172 -40.74 8.14 -19.14
N HIS A 173 -39.98 7.12 -18.72
CA HIS A 173 -39.22 6.28 -19.64
C HIS A 173 -40.10 5.30 -20.43
N ALA A 174 -41.20 4.81 -19.84
CA ALA A 174 -42.17 3.98 -20.54
C ALA A 174 -42.95 4.78 -21.60
N GLN A 175 -43.35 6.01 -21.27
CA GLN A 175 -44.06 6.91 -22.19
C GLN A 175 -43.17 7.35 -23.36
N ALA A 176 -41.93 7.77 -23.08
CA ALA A 176 -40.95 8.08 -24.12
C ALA A 176 -40.56 6.87 -25.00
N ARG A 177 -40.73 5.64 -24.51
CA ARG A 177 -40.50 4.42 -25.29
C ARG A 177 -41.71 4.07 -26.16
N ALA A 178 -42.93 4.32 -25.68
CA ALA A 178 -44.16 4.18 -26.45
C ALA A 178 -44.22 5.20 -27.61
N ASP A 179 -43.86 6.46 -27.35
CA ASP A 179 -43.85 7.52 -28.37
C ASP A 179 -42.86 7.20 -29.51
N ARG A 180 -41.66 6.69 -29.18
CA ARG A 180 -40.67 6.23 -30.19
C ARG A 180 -41.12 5.01 -30.98
N LEU A 181 -41.92 4.13 -30.40
CA LEU A 181 -42.45 2.97 -31.12
C LEU A 181 -43.56 3.40 -32.10
N ALA A 182 -44.40 4.36 -31.72
CA ALA A 182 -45.41 4.93 -32.59
C ALA A 182 -44.82 5.70 -33.79
N GLU A 183 -43.66 6.35 -33.63
CA GLU A 183 -42.93 7.01 -34.72
C GLU A 183 -42.30 6.03 -35.72
N ILE A 184 -42.07 4.77 -35.33
CA ILE A 184 -41.48 3.74 -36.19
C ILE A 184 -42.56 2.96 -36.98
N GLU A 185 -43.79 2.94 -36.47
CA GLU A 185 -44.93 2.25 -37.09
C GLU A 185 -45.73 3.13 -38.09
N ALA A 186 -45.37 4.41 -38.26
CA ALA A 186 -45.96 5.37 -39.19
C ALA A 186 -45.10 5.56 -40.46
#